data_AF-A0A0C3EGE8-F1
#
_entry.id   AF-A0A0C3EGE8-F1
#
_cell.length_a   1.000
_cell.length_b   1.000
_cell.length_c   1.000
_cell.angle_alpha   90.00
_cell.angle_beta   90.00
_cell.angle_gamma   90.00
#
_symmetry.space_group_name_H-M   'P 1'
#
loop_
_entity.id
_entity.type
_entity.pdbx_description
1 polymer ?
#
loop_
_entity_poly.entity_id
_entity_poly.type
_entity_poly.pdbx_seq_one_letter_code
_entity_poly.pdbx_strand_id
1 'polypeptide(L)'
;MLRCSGLKGFEIPGVKDRLITTLFADDTTVFLSEFDKFTDLEAILNKWCIASGARFNVGKTEVTPIGTITYRKDVVNTRRINPTQEPLAQDIHIAQDQEPVRILGAWIGNNIDQNIVWSTVLDKIRNNLDRWNMSHPTLFGRRLIIQMVVGGMTQYLAKVQTMPKQVEDTLEKVIRSFMWNGNKAPVSISTLHLPIEQG
;
A
#
# COMPACT_ATOMS: atom_id res chain seq x y z
N MET A 1 8.35 24.96 -4.48
CA MET A 1 7.53 25.00 -5.71
C MET A 1 6.15 24.40 -5.48
N LEU A 2 5.99 23.13 -5.08
CA LEU A 2 4.66 22.54 -4.79
C LEU A 2 4.03 23.00 -3.46
N ARG A 3 4.74 22.90 -2.33
CA ARG A 3 4.17 23.27 -1.01
C ARG A 3 3.80 24.76 -0.89
N CYS A 4 4.47 25.61 -1.66
CA CYS A 4 4.22 27.05 -1.71
C CYS A 4 3.37 27.46 -2.94
N SER A 5 2.79 26.50 -3.67
CA SER A 5 1.94 26.82 -4.81
C SER A 5 0.53 27.24 -4.37
N GLY A 6 -0.24 27.72 -5.35
CA GLY A 6 -1.67 27.99 -5.19
C GLY A 6 -2.53 26.73 -5.03
N LEU A 7 -1.95 25.53 -5.20
CA LEU A 7 -2.69 24.27 -5.02
C LEU A 7 -3.18 24.15 -3.58
N LYS A 8 -4.42 23.71 -3.41
CA LYS A 8 -5.08 23.49 -2.12
C LYS A 8 -4.66 22.15 -1.52
N GLY A 9 -4.67 21.09 -2.32
CA GLY A 9 -4.44 19.72 -1.84
C GLY A 9 -5.52 19.26 -0.86
N PHE A 10 -5.21 18.26 -0.03
CA PHE A 10 -6.16 17.72 0.93
C PHE A 10 -6.08 18.41 2.28
N GLU A 11 -7.23 18.79 2.82
CA GLU A 11 -7.39 19.15 4.22
C GLU A 11 -7.86 17.92 4.99
N ILE A 12 -7.01 17.42 5.88
CA ILE A 12 -7.29 16.19 6.65
C ILE A 12 -7.71 16.59 8.06
N PRO A 13 -8.91 16.19 8.55
CA PRO A 13 -9.33 16.49 9.91
C PRO A 13 -8.30 16.06 10.95
N GLY A 14 -7.92 16.98 11.84
CA GLY A 14 -6.92 16.75 12.88
C GLY A 14 -5.46 16.93 12.45
N VAL A 15 -5.20 17.20 11.17
CA VAL A 15 -3.86 17.55 10.67
C VAL A 15 -3.79 19.07 10.46
N LYS A 16 -2.80 19.72 11.05
CA LYS A 16 -2.64 21.19 10.98
C LYS A 16 -2.34 21.67 9.57
N ASP A 17 -1.49 20.95 8.85
CA ASP A 17 -1.03 21.33 7.54
C ASP A 17 -1.81 20.59 6.45
N ARG A 18 -2.20 21.32 5.40
CA ARG A 18 -2.77 20.72 4.20
C ARG A 18 -1.75 19.81 3.50
N LEU A 19 -2.23 18.68 2.99
CA LEU A 19 -1.42 17.69 2.29
C LEU A 19 -1.44 18.00 0.79
N ILE A 20 -0.33 18.52 0.26
CA ILE A 20 -0.17 18.80 -1.18
C ILE A 20 0.65 17.72 -1.86
N THR A 21 1.75 17.29 -1.23
CA THR A 21 2.65 16.31 -1.83
C THR A 21 3.44 15.55 -0.77
N THR A 22 3.68 14.28 -1.05
CA THR A 22 4.64 13.43 -0.36
C THR A 22 5.73 13.00 -1.33
N LEU A 23 6.97 13.04 -0.88
CA LEU A 23 8.15 12.69 -1.67
C LEU A 23 8.92 11.63 -0.91
N PHE A 24 9.29 10.54 -1.59
CA PHE A 24 10.18 9.52 -1.06
C PHE A 24 11.15 9.09 -2.16
N ALA A 25 12.41 9.51 -2.05
CA ALA A 25 13.39 9.41 -3.13
C ALA A 25 12.83 10.01 -4.45
N ASP A 26 12.72 9.22 -5.51
CA ASP A 26 12.16 9.60 -6.81
C ASP A 26 10.62 9.49 -6.87
N ASP A 27 10.01 8.73 -5.96
CA ASP A 27 8.56 8.60 -5.89
C ASP A 27 7.92 9.91 -5.39
N THR A 28 7.05 10.47 -6.22
CA THR A 28 6.33 11.71 -5.94
C THR A 28 4.82 11.45 -6.01
N THR A 29 4.12 11.71 -4.90
CA THR A 29 2.66 11.70 -4.86
C THR A 29 2.17 13.12 -4.65
N VAL A 30 1.16 13.53 -5.43
CA VAL A 30 0.53 14.84 -5.32
C VAL A 30 -0.95 14.65 -5.05
N PHE A 31 -1.50 15.48 -4.17
CA PHE A 31 -2.88 15.47 -3.76
C PHE A 31 -3.54 16.74 -4.30
N LEU A 32 -4.64 16.58 -5.03
CA LEU A 32 -5.36 17.68 -5.68
C LEU A 32 -6.80 17.69 -5.14
N SER A 33 -7.24 18.85 -4.65
CA SER A 33 -8.65 19.07 -4.31
C SER A 33 -9.50 19.23 -5.58
N GLU A 34 -10.83 19.25 -5.40
CA GLU A 34 -11.77 19.58 -6.48
C GLU A 34 -11.58 21.01 -7.06
N PHE A 35 -10.92 21.89 -6.30
CA PHE A 35 -10.63 23.26 -6.71
C PHE A 35 -9.29 23.40 -7.44
N ASP A 36 -8.46 22.36 -7.40
CA ASP A 36 -7.16 22.36 -8.04
C ASP A 36 -7.29 22.00 -9.52
N LYS A 37 -6.42 22.61 -10.33
CA LYS A 37 -6.31 22.29 -11.76
C LYS A 37 -5.10 21.43 -12.04
N PHE A 38 -5.30 20.37 -12.82
CA PHE A 38 -4.19 19.54 -13.24
C PHE A 38 -3.15 20.33 -14.05
N THR A 39 -3.61 21.26 -14.89
CA THR A 39 -2.74 22.15 -15.67
C THR A 39 -1.82 23.01 -14.80
N ASP A 40 -2.30 23.43 -13.62
CA ASP A 40 -1.49 24.21 -12.69
C ASP A 40 -0.40 23.34 -12.07
N LEU A 41 -0.74 22.07 -11.75
CA LEU A 41 0.25 21.08 -11.34
C LEU A 41 1.28 20.84 -12.44
N GLU A 42 0.86 20.57 -13.67
CA GLU A 42 1.75 20.34 -14.81
C GLU A 42 2.70 21.52 -15.03
N ALA A 43 2.20 22.76 -14.95
CA ALA A 43 3.04 23.95 -15.06
C ALA A 43 4.12 24.01 -13.96
N ILE A 44 3.76 23.67 -12.72
CA ILE A 44 4.71 23.62 -11.60
C ILE A 44 5.75 22.51 -11.82
N LEU A 45 5.32 21.32 -12.20
CA LEU A 45 6.20 20.17 -12.44
C LEU A 45 7.14 20.43 -13.61
N ASN A 46 6.64 20.98 -14.72
CA ASN A 46 7.44 21.33 -15.90
C ASN A 46 8.50 22.39 -15.58
N LYS A 47 8.13 23.43 -14.81
CA LYS A 47 9.10 24.44 -14.36
C LYS A 47 10.21 23.82 -13.51
N TRP A 48 9.86 22.87 -12.64
CA TRP A 48 10.84 22.14 -11.85
C TRP A 48 11.73 21.25 -12.72
N CYS A 49 11.16 20.49 -13.66
CA CYS A 49 11.91 19.65 -14.61
C CYS A 49 12.92 20.45 -15.43
N ILE A 50 12.53 21.64 -15.92
CA ILE A 50 13.44 22.54 -16.65
C ILE A 50 14.61 22.98 -15.76
N ALA A 51 14.34 23.29 -14.49
CA ALA A 51 15.37 23.74 -13.56
C ALA A 51 16.29 22.60 -13.07
N SER A 52 15.76 21.40 -12.88
CA SER A 52 16.49 20.26 -12.33
C SER A 52 17.15 19.38 -13.40
N GLY A 53 16.70 19.46 -14.66
CA GLY A 53 17.06 18.53 -15.73
C GLY A 53 16.40 17.15 -15.61
N ALA A 54 15.52 16.95 -14.62
CA ALA A 54 14.80 15.70 -14.44
C ALA A 54 13.55 15.62 -15.33
N ARG A 55 12.97 14.42 -15.44
CA ARG A 55 11.73 14.17 -16.19
C ARG A 55 10.86 13.15 -15.47
N PHE A 56 9.57 13.46 -15.30
CA PHE A 56 8.60 12.49 -14.80
C PHE A 56 8.34 11.39 -15.84
N ASN A 57 8.24 10.16 -15.36
CA ASN A 57 7.91 9.03 -16.21
C ASN A 57 6.40 8.91 -16.36
N VAL A 58 5.85 9.48 -17.43
CA VAL A 58 4.39 9.50 -17.68
C VAL A 58 3.79 8.09 -17.73
N GLY A 59 4.51 7.12 -18.28
CA GLY A 59 4.06 5.72 -18.31
C GLY A 59 4.01 5.02 -16.95
N LYS A 60 4.58 5.64 -15.90
CA LYS A 60 4.44 5.23 -14.49
C LYS A 60 3.53 6.17 -13.69
N THR A 61 3.05 7.25 -14.29
CA THR A 61 2.16 8.20 -13.60
C THR A 61 0.75 7.63 -13.58
N GLU A 62 0.20 7.49 -12.37
CA GLU A 62 -1.14 6.98 -12.14
C GLU A 62 -1.98 8.04 -11.42
N VAL A 63 -3.24 8.16 -11.79
CA VAL A 63 -4.23 9.04 -11.14
C VAL A 63 -5.32 8.20 -10.50
N THR A 64 -5.47 8.31 -9.19
CA THR A 64 -6.56 7.67 -8.45
C THR A 64 -7.60 8.71 -8.06
N PRO A 65 -8.80 8.72 -8.66
CA PRO A 65 -9.86 9.64 -8.24
C PRO A 65 -10.39 9.24 -6.87
N ILE A 66 -10.48 10.20 -5.95
CA ILE A 66 -10.98 10.00 -4.58
C ILE A 66 -12.24 10.85 -4.39
N GLY A 67 -13.32 10.24 -3.91
CA GLY A 67 -14.59 10.93 -3.70
C GLY A 67 -15.80 10.01 -3.89
N THR A 68 -16.94 10.60 -4.23
CA THR A 68 -18.20 9.87 -4.45
C THR A 68 -18.06 8.87 -5.61
N ILE A 69 -18.89 7.82 -5.62
CA ILE A 69 -18.92 6.84 -6.72
C ILE A 69 -19.21 7.51 -8.06
N THR A 70 -20.10 8.51 -8.07
CA THR A 70 -20.44 9.27 -9.28
C THR A 70 -19.23 10.03 -9.79
N TYR A 71 -18.56 10.79 -8.93
CA TYR A 71 -17.34 11.51 -9.28
C TYR A 71 -16.26 10.59 -9.86
N ARG A 72 -15.98 9.46 -9.21
CA ARG A 72 -14.97 8.50 -9.68
C ARG A 72 -15.28 7.95 -11.06
N LYS A 73 -16.54 7.57 -11.30
CA LYS A 73 -17.00 7.11 -12.62
C LYS A 73 -16.90 8.22 -13.66
N ASP A 74 -17.27 9.45 -13.30
CA ASP A 74 -17.20 10.60 -14.20
C ASP A 74 -15.75 10.91 -14.60
N VAL A 75 -14.80 10.89 -13.66
CA VAL A 75 -13.36 11.06 -13.95
C VAL A 75 -12.86 9.94 -14.84
N VAL A 76 -13.21 8.67 -14.59
CA VAL A 76 -12.79 7.55 -15.44
C VAL A 76 -13.33 7.69 -16.86
N ASN A 77 -14.60 8.06 -17.02
CA ASN A 77 -15.26 8.16 -18.32
C ASN A 77 -14.84 9.40 -19.12
N THR A 78 -14.75 10.55 -18.45
CA THR A 78 -14.47 11.84 -19.11
C THR A 78 -13.00 12.19 -19.13
N ARG A 79 -12.20 11.54 -18.27
CA ARG A 79 -10.81 11.89 -17.95
C ARG A 79 -10.66 13.29 -17.36
N ARG A 80 -11.74 13.91 -16.86
CA ARG A 80 -11.72 15.28 -16.32
C ARG A 80 -11.82 15.26 -14.80
N ILE A 81 -10.92 15.96 -14.11
CA ILE A 81 -10.94 16.12 -12.64
C ILE A 81 -12.05 17.09 -12.23
N ASN A 82 -12.40 18.05 -13.08
CA ASN A 82 -13.61 18.86 -12.90
C ASN A 82 -14.30 19.11 -14.26
N PRO A 83 -15.59 19.49 -14.29
CA PRO A 83 -16.31 19.68 -15.55
C PRO A 83 -15.72 20.75 -16.47
N THR A 84 -15.00 21.72 -15.91
CA THR A 84 -14.47 22.90 -16.61
C THR A 84 -13.02 22.75 -17.08
N GLN A 85 -12.37 21.63 -16.77
CA GLN A 85 -10.99 21.33 -17.14
C GLN A 85 -10.93 20.45 -18.38
N GLU A 86 -9.81 20.57 -19.08
CA GLU A 86 -9.45 19.65 -20.15
C GLU A 86 -9.22 18.23 -19.61
N PRO A 87 -9.48 17.20 -20.44
CA PRO A 87 -9.22 15.82 -20.04
C PRO A 87 -7.72 15.58 -19.83
N LEU A 88 -7.41 14.69 -18.88
CA LEU A 88 -6.06 14.20 -18.63
C LEU A 88 -5.47 13.54 -19.89
N ALA A 89 -4.18 13.77 -20.14
CA ALA A 89 -3.44 13.23 -21.27
C ALA A 89 -3.62 11.71 -21.38
N GLN A 90 -3.82 11.19 -22.60
CA GLN A 90 -4.29 9.82 -22.84
C GLN A 90 -3.33 8.73 -22.34
N ASP A 91 -2.05 9.06 -22.19
CA ASP A 91 -0.98 8.21 -21.69
C ASP A 91 -0.94 8.11 -20.16
N ILE A 92 -1.67 8.96 -19.44
CA ILE A 92 -1.83 8.85 -17.99
C ILE A 92 -2.89 7.80 -17.66
N HIS A 93 -2.50 6.80 -16.88
CA HIS A 93 -3.43 5.80 -16.39
C HIS A 93 -4.32 6.40 -15.27
N ILE A 94 -5.63 6.17 -15.36
CA ILE A 94 -6.61 6.54 -14.32
C ILE A 94 -7.11 5.24 -13.70
N ALA A 95 -6.81 5.04 -12.42
CA ALA A 95 -7.18 3.85 -11.69
C ALA A 95 -8.69 3.76 -11.49
N GLN A 96 -9.27 2.62 -11.82
CA GLN A 96 -10.68 2.31 -11.65
C GLN A 96 -10.98 1.83 -10.22
N ASP A 97 -12.26 1.69 -9.91
CA ASP A 97 -12.68 0.95 -8.71
C ASP A 97 -12.19 -0.50 -8.78
N GLN A 98 -11.73 -1.03 -7.65
CA GLN A 98 -11.12 -2.35 -7.51
C GLN A 98 -9.77 -2.50 -8.23
N GLU A 99 -9.22 -1.42 -8.79
CA GLU A 99 -7.88 -1.39 -9.38
C GLU A 99 -6.88 -0.79 -8.36
N PRO A 100 -6.01 -1.62 -7.75
CA PRO A 100 -5.05 -1.13 -6.77
C PRO A 100 -3.82 -0.51 -7.44
N VAL A 101 -3.47 0.70 -7.00
CA VAL A 101 -2.26 1.45 -7.37
C VAL A 101 -1.18 1.27 -6.32
N ARG A 102 0.05 1.01 -6.74
CA ARG A 102 1.16 0.75 -5.82
C ARG A 102 1.85 2.06 -5.42
N ILE A 103 1.77 2.42 -4.14
CA ILE A 103 2.42 3.61 -3.58
C ILE A 103 3.32 3.18 -2.40
N LEU A 104 4.63 3.39 -2.53
CA LEU A 104 5.63 3.05 -1.50
C LEU A 104 5.53 1.61 -0.98
N GLY A 105 5.13 0.66 -1.84
CA GLY A 105 4.97 -0.74 -1.45
C GLY A 105 3.63 -1.10 -0.79
N ALA A 106 2.75 -0.12 -0.54
CA ALA A 106 1.36 -0.35 -0.20
C ALA A 106 0.50 -0.37 -1.47
N TRP A 107 -0.69 -0.99 -1.39
CA TRP A 107 -1.66 -1.00 -2.47
C TRP A 107 -2.86 -0.14 -2.09
N ILE A 108 -3.03 0.98 -2.79
CA ILE A 108 -4.05 2.00 -2.52
C ILE A 108 -5.03 2.00 -3.69
N GLY A 109 -6.32 2.06 -3.38
CA GLY A 109 -7.35 2.13 -4.41
C GLY A 109 -8.74 2.13 -3.80
N ASN A 110 -9.74 2.42 -4.62
CA ASN A 110 -11.11 2.41 -4.15
C ASN A 110 -11.70 1.00 -4.17
N ASN A 111 -12.38 0.60 -3.10
CA ASN A 111 -13.07 -0.70 -3.00
C ASN A 111 -12.17 -1.92 -3.30
N ILE A 112 -10.87 -1.82 -3.02
CA ILE A 112 -9.92 -2.92 -3.28
C ILE A 112 -10.15 -4.09 -2.31
N ASP A 113 -10.07 -5.32 -2.83
CA ASP A 113 -10.09 -6.51 -1.99
C ASP A 113 -8.74 -6.64 -1.27
N GLN A 114 -8.76 -6.38 0.03
CA GLN A 114 -7.58 -6.48 0.88
C GLN A 114 -7.02 -7.92 0.90
N ASN A 115 -7.84 -8.95 0.73
CA ASN A 115 -7.36 -10.33 0.70
C ASN A 115 -6.45 -10.59 -0.51
N ILE A 116 -6.78 -10.01 -1.67
CA ILE A 116 -5.95 -10.10 -2.88
C ILE A 116 -4.60 -9.45 -2.63
N VAL A 117 -4.55 -8.31 -1.95
CA VAL A 117 -3.28 -7.64 -1.64
C VAL A 117 -2.38 -8.51 -0.75
N TRP A 118 -2.96 -9.15 0.27
CA TRP A 118 -2.22 -10.01 1.18
C TRP A 118 -1.82 -11.36 0.56
N SER A 119 -2.53 -11.84 -0.47
CA SER A 119 -2.26 -13.14 -1.10
C SER A 119 -0.80 -13.32 -1.55
N THR A 120 -0.24 -12.30 -2.21
CA THR A 120 1.14 -12.34 -2.70
C THR A 120 2.16 -12.40 -1.56
N VAL A 121 1.87 -11.73 -0.43
CA VAL A 121 2.72 -11.78 0.77
C VAL A 121 2.61 -13.15 1.44
N LEU A 122 1.39 -13.70 1.56
CA LEU A 122 1.16 -15.03 2.10
C LEU A 122 1.91 -16.10 1.31
N ASP A 123 1.89 -16.04 -0.01
CA ASP A 123 2.58 -17.01 -0.86
C ASP A 123 4.10 -16.87 -0.76
N LYS A 124 4.62 -15.65 -0.68
CA LYS A 124 6.05 -15.43 -0.39
C LYS A 124 6.45 -15.98 0.97
N ILE A 125 5.63 -15.79 1.99
CA ILE A 125 5.87 -16.35 3.34
C ILE A 125 5.92 -17.87 3.28
N ARG A 126 4.91 -18.51 2.69
CA ARG A 126 4.85 -19.98 2.52
C ARG A 126 6.10 -20.50 1.83
N ASN A 127 6.43 -19.95 0.67
CA ASN A 127 7.61 -20.35 -0.11
C ASN A 127 8.93 -20.19 0.67
N ASN A 128 9.06 -19.13 1.49
CA ASN A 128 10.24 -18.95 2.33
C ASN A 128 10.29 -19.98 3.46
N LEU A 129 9.16 -20.21 4.15
CA LEU A 129 9.09 -21.20 5.21
C LEU A 129 9.34 -22.61 4.69
N ASP A 130 8.83 -22.98 3.51
CA ASP A 130 9.08 -24.28 2.89
C ASP A 130 10.58 -24.48 2.60
N ARG A 131 11.25 -23.47 2.05
CA ARG A 131 12.72 -23.48 1.85
C ARG A 131 13.47 -23.63 3.16
N TRP A 132 13.08 -22.89 4.19
CA TRP A 132 13.68 -23.01 5.52
C TRP A 132 13.41 -24.38 6.15
N ASN A 133 12.27 -25.00 5.86
CA ASN A 133 11.95 -26.32 6.41
C ASN A 133 12.91 -27.40 5.90
N MET A 134 13.47 -27.23 4.69
CA MET A 134 14.45 -28.14 4.10
C MET A 134 15.78 -28.20 4.87
N SER A 135 16.11 -27.20 5.69
CA SER A 135 17.31 -27.22 6.54
C SER A 135 17.10 -27.92 7.89
N HIS A 136 15.91 -28.51 8.11
CA HIS A 136 15.53 -29.21 9.34
C HIS A 136 15.83 -28.40 10.62
N PRO A 137 15.31 -27.16 10.74
CA PRO A 137 15.62 -26.30 11.87
C PRO A 137 15.10 -26.89 13.18
N THR A 138 15.88 -26.67 14.24
CA THR A 138 15.47 -26.95 15.63
C THR A 138 14.25 -26.12 16.00
N LEU A 139 13.57 -26.46 17.10
CA LEU A 139 12.43 -25.68 17.60
C LEU A 139 12.80 -24.20 17.84
N PHE A 140 13.99 -23.96 18.40
CA PHE A 140 14.51 -22.61 18.56
C PHE A 140 14.78 -21.92 17.23
N GLY A 141 15.37 -22.63 16.25
CA GLY A 141 15.56 -22.13 14.90
C GLY A 141 14.24 -21.75 14.23
N ARG A 142 13.20 -22.58 14.36
CA ARG A 142 11.85 -22.31 13.82
C ARG A 142 11.26 -21.03 14.39
N ARG A 143 11.38 -20.79 15.70
CA ARG A 143 10.97 -19.53 16.34
C ARG A 143 11.64 -18.32 15.69
N LEU A 144 12.96 -18.36 15.52
CA LEU A 144 13.72 -17.25 14.91
C LEU A 144 13.31 -17.03 13.45
N ILE A 145 13.15 -18.11 12.68
CA ILE A 145 12.73 -18.05 11.28
C ILE A 145 11.32 -17.45 11.16
N ILE A 146 10.38 -17.84 12.03
CA ILE A 146 9.02 -17.25 12.05
C ILE A 146 9.11 -15.73 12.26
N GLN A 147 9.89 -15.28 13.23
CA GLN A 147 10.04 -13.85 13.52
C GLN A 147 10.67 -13.10 12.33
N MET A 148 11.72 -13.66 11.73
CA MET A 148 12.43 -13.05 10.61
C MET A 148 11.57 -13.01 9.33
N VAL A 149 10.97 -14.14 8.96
CA VAL A 149 10.23 -14.28 7.70
C VAL A 149 8.82 -13.73 7.84
N VAL A 150 8.02 -14.27 8.76
CA VAL A 150 6.61 -13.88 8.91
C VAL A 150 6.52 -12.48 9.47
N GLY A 151 7.23 -12.20 10.57
CA GLY A 151 7.27 -10.85 11.15
C GLY A 151 7.83 -9.83 10.18
N GLY A 152 9.01 -10.09 9.60
CA GLY A 152 9.66 -9.16 8.68
C GLY A 152 8.84 -8.83 7.43
N MET A 153 8.08 -9.78 6.88
CA MET A 153 7.27 -9.55 5.68
C MET A 153 5.90 -8.93 5.96
N THR A 154 5.37 -9.04 7.18
CA THR A 154 4.01 -8.57 7.51
C THR A 154 3.99 -7.20 8.18
N GLN A 155 5.01 -6.84 8.97
CA GLN A 155 5.03 -5.63 9.81
C GLN A 155 4.74 -4.34 9.04
N TYR A 156 5.43 -4.11 7.92
CA TYR A 156 5.25 -2.90 7.12
C TYR A 156 3.83 -2.84 6.56
N LEU A 157 3.41 -3.90 5.86
CA LEU A 157 2.10 -3.93 5.19
C LEU A 157 0.97 -3.82 6.20
N ALA A 158 1.08 -4.44 7.38
CA ALA A 158 0.09 -4.36 8.46
C ALA A 158 -0.08 -2.94 9.01
N LYS A 159 0.97 -2.10 8.92
CA LYS A 159 0.93 -0.71 9.39
C LYS A 159 0.24 0.21 8.40
N VAL A 160 0.50 0.01 7.11
CA VAL A 160 0.01 0.89 6.03
C VAL A 160 -1.29 0.41 5.41
N GLN A 161 -1.65 -0.86 5.65
CA GLN A 161 -2.77 -1.52 5.03
C GLN A 161 -3.45 -2.45 6.04
N THR A 162 -4.78 -2.38 6.10
CA THR A 162 -5.56 -3.20 7.03
C THR A 162 -5.31 -4.68 6.76
N MET A 163 -4.99 -5.45 7.80
CA MET A 163 -4.92 -6.90 7.73
C MET A 163 -6.30 -7.48 8.01
N PRO A 164 -6.97 -8.14 7.05
CA PRO A 164 -8.25 -8.80 7.29
C PRO A 164 -8.09 -9.96 8.26
N LYS A 165 -9.15 -10.26 9.02
CA LYS A 165 -9.15 -11.38 9.97
C LYS A 165 -8.80 -12.73 9.33
N GLN A 166 -9.26 -12.95 8.10
CA GLN A 166 -8.96 -14.16 7.33
C GLN A 166 -7.45 -14.32 7.02
N VAL A 167 -6.75 -13.21 6.82
CA VAL A 167 -5.29 -13.19 6.63
C VAL A 167 -4.57 -13.49 7.94
N GLU A 168 -5.01 -12.90 9.05
CA GLU A 168 -4.48 -13.22 10.39
C GLU A 168 -4.62 -14.72 10.69
N ASP A 169 -5.81 -15.28 10.48
CA ASP A 169 -6.11 -16.69 10.78
C ASP A 169 -5.28 -17.62 9.88
N THR A 170 -5.01 -17.21 8.64
CA THR A 170 -4.15 -17.93 7.71
C THR A 170 -2.69 -17.88 8.14
N LEU A 171 -2.19 -16.71 8.55
CA LEU A 171 -0.85 -16.54 9.09
C LEU A 171 -0.65 -17.39 10.35
N GLU A 172 -1.63 -17.40 11.26
CA GLU A 172 -1.60 -18.23 12.46
C GLU A 172 -1.48 -19.72 12.09
N LYS A 173 -2.31 -20.20 11.15
CA LYS A 173 -2.24 -21.59 10.67
C LYS A 173 -0.87 -21.92 10.07
N VAL A 174 -0.32 -21.04 9.24
CA VAL A 174 1.01 -21.21 8.61
C VAL A 174 2.11 -21.26 9.67
N ILE A 175 2.10 -20.32 10.63
CA ILE A 175 3.05 -20.27 11.75
C ILE A 175 2.99 -21.56 12.57
N ARG A 176 1.79 -22.02 12.94
CA ARG A 176 1.61 -23.24 13.73
C ARG A 176 2.08 -24.48 12.98
N SER A 177 1.69 -24.60 11.71
CA SER A 177 2.13 -25.72 10.86
C SER A 177 3.65 -25.78 10.76
N PHE A 178 4.29 -24.63 10.53
CA PHE A 178 5.75 -24.55 10.46
C PHE A 178 6.41 -24.82 11.82
N MET A 179 5.90 -24.28 12.93
CA MET A 179 6.49 -24.51 14.27
C MET A 179 6.52 -25.99 14.64
N TRP A 180 5.43 -26.72 14.35
CA TRP A 180 5.26 -28.12 14.76
C TRP A 180 5.57 -29.13 13.66
N ASN A 181 6.08 -28.67 12.51
CA ASN A 181 6.36 -29.50 11.35
C ASN A 181 5.15 -30.36 10.93
N GLY A 182 3.95 -29.76 10.92
CA GLY A 182 2.69 -30.43 10.62
C GLY A 182 2.14 -31.35 11.72
N ASN A 183 2.87 -31.58 12.81
CA ASN A 183 2.41 -32.39 13.93
C ASN A 183 1.39 -31.66 14.82
N LYS A 184 0.65 -32.41 15.62
CA LYS A 184 -0.24 -31.84 16.64
C LYS A 184 0.59 -31.04 17.66
N ALA A 185 0.22 -29.78 17.84
CA ALA A 185 0.85 -28.92 18.83
C ALA A 185 0.68 -29.53 20.24
N PRO A 186 1.76 -29.68 21.03
CA PRO A 186 1.68 -30.19 22.39
C PRO A 186 1.06 -29.17 23.36
N VAL A 187 1.10 -27.88 23.02
CA VAL A 187 0.59 -26.78 23.81
C VAL A 187 -0.49 -26.03 23.03
N SER A 188 -1.56 -25.61 23.72
CA SER A 188 -2.62 -24.82 23.12
C SER A 188 -2.11 -23.42 22.74
N ILE A 189 -2.75 -22.79 21.75
CA ILE A 189 -2.34 -21.43 21.35
C ILE A 189 -2.66 -20.39 22.43
N SER A 190 -3.74 -20.59 23.19
CA SER A 190 -4.07 -19.71 24.31
C SER A 190 -2.95 -19.69 25.33
N THR A 191 -2.35 -20.84 25.64
CA THR A 191 -1.19 -20.92 26.53
C THR A 191 0.06 -20.27 25.92
N LEU A 192 0.32 -20.43 24.62
CA LEU A 192 1.47 -19.79 23.95
C LEU A 192 1.38 -18.26 23.88
N HIS A 193 0.19 -17.68 24.01
CA HIS A 193 -0.03 -16.23 24.02
C HIS A 193 0.05 -15.61 25.43
N LEU A 194 0.16 -16.43 26.48
CA LEU A 194 0.33 -15.92 27.83
C LEU A 194 1.72 -15.29 28.03
N PRO A 195 1.85 -14.33 28.95
CA PRO A 195 3.16 -13.90 29.43
C PRO A 195 3.99 -15.10 29.89
N ILE A 196 5.32 -15.06 29.72
CA ILE A 196 6.24 -16.15 30.09
C ILE A 196 6.08 -16.57 31.57
N GLU A 197 5.68 -15.63 32.43
CA GLU A 197 5.46 -15.90 33.86
C GLU A 197 4.16 -16.69 34.15
N GLN A 198 3.26 -16.79 33.18
CA GLN A 198 1.93 -17.39 33.31
C GLN A 198 1.78 -18.66 32.44
N GLY A 199 2.84 -19.10 31.76
CA GLY A 199 2.85 -20.26 30.85
C GLY A 199 4.25 -20.81 30.61
#